data_AF-A0A2X4SXN3-F1
#
_entry.id   AF-A0A2X4SXN3-F1
#
_cell.length_a   1.000
_cell.length_b   1.000
_cell.length_c   1.000
_cell.angle_alpha   90.00
_cell.angle_beta   90.00
_cell.angle_gamma   90.00
#
_symmetry.space_group_name_H-M   'P 1'
#
loop_
_entity.id
_entity.type
_entity.pdbx_description
1 polymer ?
#
loop_
_entity_poly.entity_id
_entity_poly.type
_entity_poly.pdbx_seq_one_letter_code
_entity_poly.pdbx_strand_id
1 'polypeptide(L)'
;MTIGNIERYINDKAFEMGWRPDMTGVRQTDKRVAIIGAGPAGLACADVLTRNGVKAVVFDRHPEIGGLLTFGIPAFKLEKEVMTRRREIFTGMGIEFKLNTEVGRDVELDELLKEYDAVFLGVGTYQSMRGGLENENADGVFDALPFLIANTKQIMGLAKPATNHMSAWKANAWWCWAAAIPQWTAYVPPFVRAQRT
;
A
#
# COMPACT_ATOMS: atom_id res chain seq x y z
N MET A 1 -14.79 -18.34 15.01
CA MET A 1 -15.42 -17.02 14.76
C MET A 1 -14.51 -16.23 13.83
N THR A 2 -15.00 -15.76 12.69
CA THR A 2 -14.22 -15.01 11.69
C THR A 2 -14.32 -13.50 11.95
N ILE A 3 -13.71 -13.05 13.06
CA ILE A 3 -13.82 -11.65 13.54
C ILE A 3 -13.47 -10.64 12.45
N GLY A 4 -12.38 -10.85 11.70
CA GLY A 4 -11.96 -9.94 10.63
C GLY A 4 -12.96 -9.83 9.47
N ASN A 5 -13.69 -10.90 9.16
CA ASN A 5 -14.72 -10.85 8.11
C ASN A 5 -15.94 -10.06 8.58
N ILE A 6 -16.29 -10.19 9.86
CA ILE A 6 -17.39 -9.42 10.47
C ILE A 6 -17.01 -7.94 10.52
N GLU A 7 -15.80 -7.61 10.93
CA GLU A 7 -15.28 -6.23 10.95
C GLU A 7 -15.29 -5.61 9.55
N ARG A 8 -14.79 -6.32 8.54
CA ARG A 8 -14.84 -5.86 7.15
C ARG A 8 -16.28 -5.61 6.70
N TYR A 9 -17.17 -6.58 6.93
CA TYR A 9 -18.57 -6.48 6.51
C TYR A 9 -19.28 -5.27 7.12
N ILE A 10 -19.12 -5.04 8.43
CA ILE A 10 -19.76 -3.91 9.12
C ILE A 10 -19.23 -2.58 8.58
N ASN A 11 -17.92 -2.47 8.37
CA ASN A 11 -17.31 -1.26 7.81
C ASN A 11 -17.78 -1.01 6.36
N ASP A 12 -17.78 -2.04 5.52
CA ASP A 12 -18.24 -1.95 4.13
C ASP A 12 -19.72 -1.52 4.07
N LYS A 13 -20.58 -2.04 4.96
CA LYS A 13 -21.98 -1.60 5.08
C LYS A 13 -22.15 -0.17 5.57
N ALA A 14 -21.40 0.24 6.60
CA ALA A 14 -21.42 1.63 7.07
C ALA A 14 -21.05 2.60 5.93
N PHE A 15 -20.07 2.20 5.13
CA PHE A 15 -19.64 2.90 3.95
C PHE A 15 -20.70 2.94 2.84
N GLU A 16 -21.35 1.83 2.51
CA GLU A 16 -22.49 1.81 1.55
C GLU A 16 -23.62 2.75 2.00
N MET A 17 -23.88 2.84 3.30
CA MET A 17 -24.87 3.75 3.89
C MET A 17 -24.40 5.21 3.95
N GLY A 18 -23.20 5.52 3.48
CA GLY A 18 -22.66 6.88 3.41
C GLY A 18 -22.18 7.43 4.75
N TRP A 19 -21.95 6.59 5.76
CA TRP A 19 -21.47 7.05 7.07
C TRP A 19 -20.09 7.68 6.94
N ARG A 20 -19.94 8.87 7.52
CA ARG A 20 -18.68 9.61 7.60
C ARG A 20 -18.48 10.12 9.03
N PRO A 21 -17.21 10.30 9.46
CA PRO A 21 -16.94 10.96 10.74
C PRO A 21 -17.52 12.36 10.77
N ASP A 22 -18.25 12.69 11.84
CA ASP A 22 -18.76 14.03 12.10
C ASP A 22 -17.68 14.85 12.83
N MET A 23 -17.38 16.03 12.27
CA MET A 23 -16.36 16.95 12.76
C MET A 23 -16.97 18.22 13.38
N THR A 24 -18.30 18.36 13.42
CA THR A 24 -18.99 19.59 13.86
C THR A 24 -18.73 19.97 15.32
N GLY A 25 -18.52 18.98 16.20
CA GLY A 25 -18.23 19.19 17.62
C GLY A 25 -16.76 19.46 17.95
N VAL A 26 -15.86 19.44 16.96
CA VAL A 26 -14.42 19.54 17.20
C VAL A 26 -13.99 20.99 17.31
N ARG A 27 -13.56 21.39 18.51
CA ARG A 27 -12.98 22.71 18.77
C ARG A 27 -11.57 22.79 18.18
N GLN A 28 -11.39 23.63 17.16
CA GLN A 28 -10.08 23.85 16.56
C GLN A 28 -9.12 24.54 17.53
N THR A 29 -7.86 24.13 17.45
CA THR A 29 -6.71 24.74 18.11
C THR A 29 -5.93 25.57 17.09
N ASP A 30 -5.01 26.40 17.57
CA ASP A 30 -4.04 27.11 16.74
C ASP A 30 -2.81 26.26 16.37
N LYS A 31 -2.77 25.00 16.85
CA LYS A 31 -1.63 24.11 16.73
C LYS A 31 -1.60 23.36 15.41
N ARG A 32 -0.39 23.24 14.86
CA ARG A 32 -0.13 22.55 13.60
C ARG A 32 0.95 21.49 13.79
N VAL A 33 0.71 20.30 13.25
CA VAL A 33 1.65 19.17 13.36
C VAL A 33 1.98 18.63 11.98
N ALA A 34 3.27 18.51 11.70
CA ALA A 34 3.77 17.85 10.49
C ALA A 34 3.94 16.35 10.76
N ILE A 35 3.41 15.52 9.87
CA ILE A 35 3.47 14.06 9.96
C ILE A 35 4.25 13.58 8.74
N ILE A 36 5.37 12.91 8.97
CA ILE A 36 6.25 12.43 7.90
C ILE A 36 5.97 10.95 7.66
N GLY A 37 5.36 10.65 6.52
CA GLY A 37 4.95 9.31 6.09
C GLY A 37 3.42 9.13 6.17
N ALA A 38 2.79 8.87 5.04
CA ALA A 38 1.37 8.54 4.90
C ALA A 38 1.11 7.03 5.04
N GLY A 39 1.91 6.32 5.84
CA GLY A 39 1.66 4.94 6.23
C GLY A 39 0.53 4.81 7.26
N PRO A 40 0.20 3.59 7.71
CA PRO A 40 -0.84 3.38 8.73
C PRO A 40 -0.58 4.17 10.03
N ALA A 41 0.69 4.27 10.44
CA ALA A 41 1.08 5.03 11.64
C ALA A 41 0.80 6.53 11.50
N GLY A 42 1.25 7.15 10.38
CA GLY A 42 1.03 8.57 10.15
C GLY A 42 -0.44 8.91 9.92
N LEU A 43 -1.18 8.06 9.21
CA LEU A 43 -2.62 8.23 9.01
C LEU A 43 -3.41 8.12 10.32
N ALA A 44 -3.06 7.18 11.19
CA ALA A 44 -3.68 7.06 12.52
C ALA A 44 -3.36 8.28 13.39
N CYS A 45 -2.11 8.77 13.37
CA CYS A 45 -1.71 9.99 14.05
C CYS A 45 -2.53 11.20 13.56
N ALA A 46 -2.68 11.35 12.23
CA ALA A 46 -3.44 12.43 11.62
C ALA A 46 -4.91 12.41 12.02
N ASP A 47 -5.55 11.23 12.02
CA ASP A 47 -6.94 11.04 12.44
C ASP A 47 -7.16 11.49 13.90
N VAL A 48 -6.31 11.03 14.81
CA VAL A 48 -6.42 11.38 16.24
C VAL A 48 -6.19 12.88 16.45
N LEU A 49 -5.16 13.47 15.84
CA LEU A 49 -4.87 14.90 15.98
C LEU A 49 -6.02 15.77 15.45
N THR A 50 -6.56 15.41 14.28
CA THR A 50 -7.65 16.16 13.64
C THR A 50 -8.94 16.10 14.46
N ARG A 51 -9.26 14.94 15.05
CA ARG A 51 -10.41 14.79 15.98
C ARG A 51 -10.25 15.59 17.27
N ASN A 52 -9.02 15.93 17.66
CA ASN A 52 -8.73 16.80 18.80
C ASN A 52 -8.53 18.28 18.39
N GLY A 53 -8.85 18.63 17.14
CA GLY A 53 -8.79 20.02 16.66
C GLY A 53 -7.40 20.54 16.33
N VAL A 54 -6.40 19.66 16.21
CA VAL A 54 -5.05 20.02 15.76
C VAL A 54 -4.97 19.89 14.25
N LYS A 55 -4.40 20.89 13.56
CA LYS A 55 -4.24 20.82 12.10
C LYS A 55 -3.09 19.87 11.74
N ALA A 56 -3.43 18.71 11.20
CA ALA A 56 -2.47 17.71 10.75
C ALA A 56 -2.12 17.91 9.26
N VAL A 57 -0.82 17.99 8.95
CA VAL A 57 -0.29 18.02 7.59
C VAL A 57 0.60 16.80 7.38
N VAL A 58 0.21 15.92 6.47
CA VAL A 58 0.91 14.66 6.18
C VAL A 58 1.77 14.82 4.93
N PHE A 59 3.06 14.57 5.06
CA PHE A 59 4.04 14.57 3.97
C PHE A 59 4.33 13.13 3.56
N ASP A 60 4.32 12.83 2.26
CA ASP A 60 4.76 11.53 1.76
C ASP A 60 5.46 11.66 0.41
N ARG A 61 6.50 10.86 0.21
CA ARG A 61 7.28 10.82 -1.04
C ARG A 61 6.54 10.15 -2.20
N HIS A 62 5.51 9.36 -1.91
CA HIS A 62 4.71 8.66 -2.90
C HIS A 62 3.51 9.51 -3.33
N PRO A 63 2.97 9.28 -4.54
CA PRO A 63 1.82 10.02 -5.06
C PRO A 63 0.49 9.62 -4.40
N GLU A 64 0.45 8.53 -3.66
CA GLU A 64 -0.74 8.01 -3.00
C GLU A 64 -0.46 7.67 -1.53
N ILE A 65 -1.49 7.82 -0.69
CA ILE A 65 -1.41 7.50 0.74
C ILE A 65 -1.44 5.98 0.97
N GLY A 66 -1.07 5.54 2.17
CA GLY A 66 -1.15 4.15 2.63
C GLY A 66 0.19 3.43 2.76
N GLY A 67 1.28 4.02 2.24
CA GLY A 67 2.62 3.41 2.28
C GLY A 67 2.60 1.98 1.72
N LEU A 68 3.08 1.00 2.48
CA LEU A 68 3.10 -0.40 2.06
C LEU A 68 1.70 -1.04 1.90
N LEU A 69 0.64 -0.47 2.49
CA LEU A 69 -0.73 -0.93 2.20
C LEU A 69 -1.09 -0.70 0.73
N THR A 70 -0.64 0.43 0.19
CA THR A 70 -0.89 0.80 -1.20
C THR A 70 0.15 0.20 -2.13
N PHE A 71 1.44 0.26 -1.81
CA PHE A 71 2.50 -0.14 -2.76
C PHE A 71 3.08 -1.54 -2.52
N GLY A 72 2.93 -2.10 -1.32
CA GLY A 72 3.52 -3.40 -0.95
C GLY A 72 2.55 -4.56 -1.06
N ILE A 73 1.33 -4.41 -0.53
CA ILE A 73 0.32 -5.49 -0.54
C ILE A 73 -0.32 -5.58 -1.93
N PRO A 74 -0.34 -6.74 -2.61
CA PRO A 74 -0.99 -6.87 -3.92
C PRO A 74 -2.51 -6.66 -3.89
N ALA A 75 -3.08 -6.23 -5.02
CA ALA A 75 -4.50 -5.91 -5.15
C ALA A 75 -5.45 -7.09 -4.84
N PHE A 76 -5.03 -8.34 -5.09
CA PHE A 76 -5.86 -9.52 -4.78
C PHE A 76 -6.07 -9.75 -3.27
N LYS A 77 -5.21 -9.14 -2.42
CA LYS A 77 -5.31 -9.25 -0.96
C LYS A 77 -5.95 -8.01 -0.34
N LEU A 78 -5.70 -6.84 -0.91
CA LEU A 78 -6.27 -5.57 -0.47
C LEU A 78 -6.61 -4.71 -1.69
N GLU A 79 -7.90 -4.46 -1.86
CA GLU A 79 -8.43 -3.59 -2.91
C GLU A 79 -7.91 -2.15 -2.72
N LYS A 80 -7.44 -1.54 -3.80
CA LYS A 80 -6.82 -0.20 -3.76
C LYS A 80 -7.82 0.91 -3.51
N GLU A 81 -9.08 0.68 -3.90
CA GLU A 81 -10.20 1.59 -3.67
C GLU A 81 -10.42 1.89 -2.19
N VAL A 82 -10.10 0.94 -1.29
CA VAL A 82 -10.18 1.15 0.17
C VAL A 82 -9.30 2.33 0.59
N MET A 83 -8.10 2.46 0.02
CA MET A 83 -7.18 3.54 0.35
C MET A 83 -7.59 4.87 -0.29
N THR A 84 -8.08 4.84 -1.53
CA THR A 84 -8.64 6.03 -2.20
C THR A 84 -9.80 6.61 -1.39
N ARG A 85 -10.74 5.76 -0.97
CA ARG A 85 -11.87 6.16 -0.14
C ARG A 85 -11.44 6.73 1.20
N ARG A 86 -10.42 6.12 1.83
CA ARG A 86 -9.88 6.61 3.11
C ARG A 86 -9.20 7.96 2.96
N ARG A 87 -8.54 8.21 1.82
CA ARG A 87 -7.97 9.53 1.46
C ARG A 87 -9.06 10.60 1.37
N GLU A 88 -10.18 10.29 0.72
CA GLU A 88 -11.30 11.23 0.61
C GLU A 88 -11.91 11.57 1.97
N ILE A 89 -12.06 10.57 2.85
CA ILE A 89 -12.58 10.77 4.20
C ILE A 89 -11.63 11.66 4.99
N PHE A 90 -10.34 11.35 5.01
CA PHE A 90 -9.35 12.14 5.76
C PHE A 90 -9.20 13.56 5.22
N THR A 91 -9.21 13.74 3.90
CA THR A 91 -9.24 15.07 3.29
C THR A 91 -10.51 15.83 3.71
N GLY A 92 -11.67 15.17 3.72
CA GLY A 92 -12.93 15.74 4.17
C GLY A 92 -12.97 16.08 5.66
N MET A 93 -12.16 15.41 6.49
CA MET A 93 -11.98 15.74 7.91
C MET A 93 -11.07 16.96 8.13
N GLY A 94 -10.38 17.43 7.10
CA GLY A 94 -9.45 18.58 7.17
C GLY A 94 -7.98 18.19 7.25
N ILE A 95 -7.61 16.92 7.06
CA ILE A 95 -6.21 16.49 6.97
C ILE A 95 -5.64 16.95 5.63
N GLU A 96 -4.51 17.65 5.67
CA GLU A 96 -3.81 18.14 4.49
C GLU A 96 -2.75 17.12 4.05
N PHE A 97 -2.73 16.73 2.77
CA PHE A 97 -1.76 15.78 2.22
C PHE A 97 -0.82 16.46 1.23
N LYS A 98 0.46 16.55 1.60
CA LYS A 98 1.58 16.99 0.74
C LYS A 98 2.31 15.77 0.19
N LEU A 99 1.77 15.24 -0.92
CA LEU A 99 2.28 14.03 -1.59
C LEU A 99 3.40 14.38 -2.59
N ASN A 100 4.16 13.37 -3.02
CA ASN A 100 5.37 13.54 -3.84
C ASN A 100 6.41 14.49 -3.20
N THR A 101 6.49 14.52 -1.88
CA THR A 101 7.43 15.36 -1.13
C THR A 101 8.25 14.48 -0.19
N GLU A 102 9.56 14.39 -0.43
CA GLU A 102 10.50 13.63 0.40
C GLU A 102 11.18 14.56 1.41
N VAL A 103 10.90 14.36 2.70
CA VAL A 103 11.54 15.12 3.78
C VAL A 103 12.98 14.65 3.95
N GLY A 104 13.92 15.61 3.98
CA GLY A 104 15.37 15.42 3.89
C GLY A 104 15.93 15.53 2.46
N ARG A 105 15.07 15.78 1.47
CA ARG A 105 15.49 16.06 0.07
C ARG A 105 14.78 17.27 -0.52
N ASP A 106 13.45 17.28 -0.49
CA ASP A 106 12.63 18.35 -1.04
C ASP A 106 12.28 19.40 0.02
N VAL A 107 12.17 18.98 1.28
CA VAL A 107 11.92 19.82 2.45
C VAL A 107 12.85 19.40 3.56
N GLU A 108 13.54 20.35 4.18
CA GLU A 108 14.46 20.05 5.29
C GLU A 108 13.69 19.85 6.60
N LEU A 109 14.15 18.91 7.43
CA LEU A 109 13.51 18.65 8.73
C LEU A 109 13.55 19.89 9.64
N ASP A 110 14.63 20.66 9.58
CA ASP A 110 14.80 21.90 10.35
C ASP A 110 13.79 22.99 9.98
N GLU A 111 13.30 23.00 8.73
CA GLU A 111 12.25 23.93 8.30
C GLU A 111 10.91 23.52 8.92
N LEU A 112 10.61 22.21 8.93
CA LEU A 112 9.40 21.69 9.55
C LEU A 112 9.36 21.95 11.06
N LEU A 113 10.50 21.83 11.74
CA LEU A 113 10.60 22.13 13.18
C LEU A 113 10.40 23.62 13.50
N LYS A 114 10.61 24.52 12.53
CA LYS A 114 10.36 25.97 12.69
C LYS A 114 8.92 26.36 12.35
N GLU A 115 8.31 25.69 11.37
CA GLU A 115 6.97 26.04 10.88
C GLU A 115 5.83 25.39 11.68
N TYR A 116 6.07 24.21 12.25
CA TYR A 116 5.08 23.39 12.95
C TYR A 116 5.40 23.29 14.45
N ASP A 117 4.36 23.16 15.28
CA ASP A 117 4.51 23.03 16.74
C ASP A 117 5.09 21.67 17.14
N ALA A 118 4.86 20.64 16.33
CA ALA A 118 5.44 19.31 16.52
C ALA A 118 5.60 18.57 15.19
N VAL A 119 6.49 17.57 15.18
CA VAL A 119 6.74 16.69 14.04
C VAL A 119 6.61 15.23 14.49
N PHE A 120 5.85 14.43 13.75
CA PHE A 120 5.73 12.99 13.94
C PHE A 120 6.44 12.23 12.81
N LEU A 121 7.33 11.30 13.16
CA LEU A 121 8.07 10.47 12.21
C LEU A 121 7.42 9.09 12.07
N GLY A 122 6.75 8.88 10.94
CA GLY A 122 6.08 7.63 10.55
C GLY A 122 6.65 7.03 9.26
N VAL A 123 7.94 7.22 9.00
CA VAL A 123 8.61 6.85 7.74
C VAL A 123 8.69 5.34 7.48
N GLY A 124 8.49 4.51 8.50
CA GLY A 124 8.57 3.05 8.37
C GLY A 124 9.96 2.55 7.98
N THR A 125 10.04 1.30 7.51
CA THR A 125 11.28 0.65 7.10
C THR A 125 11.22 0.23 5.63
N TYR A 126 12.05 0.85 4.81
CA TYR A 126 12.13 0.56 3.37
C TYR A 126 13.42 -0.15 2.95
N GLN A 127 14.35 -0.35 3.90
CA GLN A 127 15.60 -1.06 3.65
C GLN A 127 15.37 -2.56 3.78
N SER A 128 15.59 -3.30 2.69
CA SER A 128 15.59 -4.76 2.67
C SER A 128 16.75 -5.29 3.51
N MET A 129 16.51 -6.38 4.26
CA MET A 129 17.58 -7.15 4.88
C MET A 129 18.15 -8.15 3.87
N ARG A 130 19.47 -8.23 3.76
CA ARG A 130 20.14 -9.22 2.89
C ARG A 130 20.50 -10.48 3.66
N GLY A 131 20.33 -11.63 3.01
CA GLY A 131 20.61 -12.95 3.58
C GLY A 131 22.08 -13.35 3.52
N GLY A 132 22.90 -12.68 2.71
CA GLY A 132 24.31 -13.05 2.53
C GLY A 132 24.49 -14.40 1.83
N LEU A 133 23.53 -14.78 0.98
CA LEU A 133 23.53 -16.08 0.31
C LEU A 133 24.42 -16.03 -0.93
N GLU A 134 25.06 -17.15 -1.26
CA GLU A 134 25.77 -17.28 -2.52
C GLU A 134 24.80 -17.03 -3.70
N ASN A 135 25.27 -16.28 -4.71
CA ASN A 135 24.49 -15.86 -5.88
C ASN A 135 23.31 -14.89 -5.59
N GLU A 136 23.28 -14.19 -4.45
CA GLU A 136 22.21 -13.21 -4.16
C GLU A 136 22.16 -12.00 -5.13
N ASN A 137 23.23 -11.76 -5.90
CA ASN A 137 23.30 -10.69 -6.91
C ASN A 137 23.24 -11.24 -8.35
N ALA A 138 22.84 -12.50 -8.55
CA ALA A 138 22.72 -13.07 -9.88
C ALA A 138 21.57 -12.43 -10.68
N ASP A 139 21.70 -12.41 -12.01
CA ASP A 139 20.67 -11.91 -12.90
C ASP A 139 19.35 -12.68 -12.71
N GLY A 140 18.26 -11.94 -12.47
CA GLY A 140 16.94 -12.50 -12.18
C GLY A 140 16.60 -12.62 -10.69
N VAL A 141 17.56 -12.35 -9.79
CA VAL A 141 17.30 -12.21 -8.35
C VAL A 141 16.93 -10.75 -8.05
N PHE A 142 15.75 -10.54 -7.51
CA PHE A 142 15.24 -9.21 -7.19
C PHE A 142 14.82 -9.10 -5.73
N ASP A 143 15.09 -7.95 -5.13
CA ASP A 143 14.53 -7.60 -3.83
C ASP A 143 13.00 -7.52 -3.92
N ALA A 144 12.32 -8.11 -2.93
CA ALA A 144 10.86 -8.20 -2.93
C ALA A 144 10.18 -6.82 -2.91
N LEU A 145 10.65 -5.88 -2.09
CA LEU A 145 10.02 -4.57 -1.95
C LEU A 145 10.08 -3.73 -3.24
N PRO A 146 11.25 -3.50 -3.88
CA PRO A 146 11.33 -2.83 -5.17
C PRO A 146 10.44 -3.49 -6.23
N PHE A 147 10.44 -4.82 -6.30
CA PHE A 147 9.63 -5.56 -7.27
C PHE A 147 8.12 -5.35 -7.05
N LEU A 148 7.62 -5.50 -5.82
CA LEU A 148 6.20 -5.32 -5.49
C LEU A 148 5.73 -3.89 -5.72
N ILE A 149 6.55 -2.91 -5.33
CA ILE A 149 6.25 -1.49 -5.51
C ILE A 149 6.20 -1.15 -7.00
N ALA A 150 7.15 -1.66 -7.79
CA ALA A 150 7.21 -1.45 -9.23
C ALA A 150 5.97 -2.04 -9.94
N ASN A 151 5.62 -3.28 -9.62
CA ASN A 151 4.44 -3.94 -10.17
C ASN A 151 3.15 -3.18 -9.82
N THR A 152 3.01 -2.74 -8.57
CA THR A 152 1.83 -1.97 -8.15
C THR A 152 1.75 -0.62 -8.86
N LYS A 153 2.88 0.09 -9.02
CA LYS A 153 2.92 1.35 -9.77
C LYS A 153 2.57 1.15 -11.25
N GLN A 154 2.99 0.06 -11.87
CA GLN A 154 2.60 -0.30 -13.24
C GLN A 154 1.09 -0.52 -13.35
N ILE A 155 0.50 -1.30 -12.43
CA ILE A 155 -0.95 -1.58 -12.41
C ILE A 155 -1.76 -0.29 -12.20
N MET A 156 -1.28 0.62 -11.34
CA MET A 156 -1.94 1.89 -11.05
C MET A 156 -1.67 2.99 -12.09
N GLY A 157 -0.87 2.74 -13.13
CA GLY A 157 -0.49 3.75 -14.12
C GLY A 157 0.44 4.86 -13.58
N LEU A 158 1.06 4.64 -12.42
CA LEU A 158 1.97 5.57 -11.74
C LEU A 158 3.45 5.33 -12.08
N ALA A 159 3.72 4.44 -13.05
CA ALA A 159 5.08 4.13 -13.46
C ALA A 159 5.68 5.31 -14.25
N LYS A 160 6.89 5.73 -13.87
CA LYS A 160 7.73 6.57 -14.75
C LYS A 160 8.04 5.75 -16.02
N PRO A 161 8.11 6.39 -17.21
CA PRO A 161 8.56 5.70 -18.42
C PRO A 161 9.91 5.04 -18.14
N ALA A 162 9.99 3.73 -18.39
CA ALA A 162 11.05 2.89 -17.87
C ALA A 162 12.42 3.27 -18.42
N THR A 163 13.40 3.46 -17.53
CA THR A 163 14.81 3.22 -17.86
C THR A 163 15.04 1.71 -17.95
N ASN A 164 14.83 1.20 -19.16
CA ASN A 164 15.39 0.00 -19.81
C ASN A 164 15.45 -1.40 -19.15
N HIS A 165 14.95 -1.68 -17.94
CA HIS A 165 15.08 -3.04 -17.37
C HIS A 165 13.81 -3.73 -16.85
N MET A 166 12.62 -3.12 -16.99
CA MET A 166 11.37 -3.67 -16.42
C MET A 166 10.19 -3.76 -17.41
N SER A 167 10.42 -3.49 -18.69
CA SER A 167 9.39 -3.57 -19.75
C SER A 167 9.17 -4.98 -20.32
N ALA A 168 10.02 -5.96 -19.99
CA ALA A 168 10.00 -7.28 -20.62
C ALA A 168 8.97 -8.28 -20.04
N TRP A 169 8.32 -7.96 -18.93
CA TRP A 169 7.56 -8.98 -18.17
C TRP A 169 6.08 -9.14 -18.57
N LYS A 170 5.55 -8.33 -19.51
CA LYS A 170 4.20 -8.57 -20.05
C LYS A 170 4.10 -9.84 -20.92
N ALA A 171 5.22 -10.44 -21.33
CA ALA A 171 5.20 -11.57 -22.26
C ALA A 171 5.35 -12.98 -21.61
N ASN A 172 6.04 -13.11 -20.46
CA ASN A 172 6.57 -14.43 -20.06
C ASN A 172 6.01 -15.00 -18.75
N ALA A 173 5.17 -14.26 -18.02
CA ALA A 173 4.62 -14.70 -16.73
C ALA A 173 3.69 -15.93 -16.83
N TRP A 174 2.98 -16.07 -17.97
CA TRP A 174 2.11 -17.23 -18.21
C TRP A 174 2.87 -18.50 -18.62
N TRP A 175 4.09 -18.37 -19.15
CA TRP A 175 4.89 -19.51 -19.61
C TRP A 175 5.70 -20.17 -18.49
N CYS A 176 6.12 -19.42 -17.46
CA CYS A 176 6.93 -19.99 -16.37
C CYS A 176 6.17 -20.94 -15.43
N TRP A 177 4.84 -20.90 -15.37
CA TRP A 177 4.07 -21.85 -14.57
C TRP A 177 3.85 -23.21 -15.25
N ALA A 178 3.99 -23.28 -16.58
CA ALA A 178 3.79 -24.52 -17.34
C ALA A 178 5.05 -25.38 -17.48
N ALA A 179 6.23 -24.86 -17.15
CA ALA A 179 7.52 -25.55 -17.40
C ALA A 179 8.10 -26.30 -16.19
N ALA A 180 7.44 -26.30 -15.03
CA ALA A 180 7.99 -26.83 -13.77
C ALA A 180 7.40 -28.17 -13.29
N ILE A 181 6.77 -28.96 -14.18
CA ILE A 181 6.42 -30.36 -13.87
C ILE A 181 7.01 -31.29 -14.95
N PRO A 182 8.26 -31.75 -14.80
CA PRO A 182 8.73 -32.90 -15.56
C PRO A 182 8.48 -34.19 -14.76
N GLN A 183 7.90 -35.18 -15.44
CA GLN A 183 7.82 -36.61 -15.09
C GLN A 183 6.70 -37.10 -14.18
N TRP A 184 5.46 -37.16 -14.67
CA TRP A 184 4.62 -38.35 -14.47
C TRP A 184 3.90 -38.66 -15.80
N THR A 185 4.46 -39.60 -16.56
CA THR A 185 3.80 -40.20 -17.72
C THR A 185 2.50 -40.88 -17.29
N ALA A 186 1.41 -40.47 -17.92
CA ALA A 186 0.09 -41.06 -17.78
C ALA A 186 0.10 -42.53 -18.25
N TYR A 187 -0.05 -43.46 -17.31
CA TYR A 187 -0.58 -44.79 -17.57
C TYR A 187 -2.08 -44.75 -17.28
N VAL A 188 -2.91 -44.83 -18.32
CA VAL A 188 -4.38 -44.80 -18.24
C VAL A 188 -4.89 -46.24 -18.43
N PRO A 189 -5.45 -46.91 -17.41
CA PRO A 189 -6.15 -48.18 -17.61
C PRO A 189 -7.55 -47.91 -18.20
N PRO A 190 -8.07 -48.82 -19.06
CA PRO A 190 -9.35 -48.63 -19.73
C PRO A 190 -10.55 -48.84 -18.80
N PHE A 191 -11.36 -47.78 -18.71
CA PHE A 191 -12.82 -47.76 -18.81
C PHE A 191 -13.58 -49.08 -18.49
N VAL A 192 -14.10 -49.19 -17.26
CA VAL A 192 -15.12 -50.20 -16.92
C VAL A 192 -16.46 -49.75 -17.50
N ARG A 193 -16.89 -50.45 -18.54
CA ARG A 193 -18.23 -50.38 -19.14
C ARG A 193 -19.23 -51.01 -18.17
N ALA A 194 -20.20 -50.24 -17.69
CA ALA A 194 -21.42 -50.78 -17.12
C ALA A 194 -22.23 -51.48 -18.23
N GLN A 195 -22.44 -52.79 -18.11
CA GLN A 195 -23.42 -53.52 -18.91
C GLN A 195 -24.65 -53.83 -18.04
N ARG A 196 -25.81 -53.51 -18.60
CA ARG A 196 -27.13 -53.98 -18.18
C ARG A 196 -27.20 -55.51 -18.22
N THR A 197 -27.79 -56.08 -17.19
CA THR A 197 -28.82 -57.14 -17.28
C THR A 197 -29.81 -56.89 -16.15
#